data_AF-A0AAE0SEC3-F1
#
_entry.id   AF-A0AAE0SEC3-F1
#
_cell.length_a   1.000
_cell.length_b   1.000
_cell.length_c   1.000
_cell.angle_alpha   90.00
_cell.angle_beta   90.00
_cell.angle_gamma   90.00
#
_symmetry.space_group_name_H-M   'P 1'
#
loop_
_entity.id
_entity.type
_entity.pdbx_description
1 polymer ?
#
loop_
_entity_poly.entity_id
_entity_poly.type
_entity_poly.pdbx_seq_one_letter_code
_entity_poly.pdbx_strand_id
1 'polypeptide(L)'
;MYCRIPPPVTEAEDNIKTEDTHLSGVDSSSQLKRPSVVSQKLWERFQTVAKKTDEVTSRSTEKRIKHLQKSIISKVIEEISHPDDLEILRQHDVKFGPPVRNEKKTSIKETVIADPDNDLSQSNEEKWKEIKNYFHVNDHISKTGYVKDDHKSGLAKEIDAAISRGSYEEAEKLSERLSSRDFGRKIAEAVDARDYLKRKQLEELTAGEKRKKKLKWGFDHKQRWETKSNM
;
A
#
# COMPACT_ATOMS: atom_id res chain seq x y z
N MET A 1 -18.07 29.28 41.07
CA MET A 1 -19.25 29.23 40.18
C MET A 1 -19.43 30.62 39.62
N TYR A 2 -19.15 30.84 38.33
CA TYR A 2 -19.36 32.14 37.69
C TYR A 2 -20.53 32.01 36.69
N CYS A 3 -21.64 32.64 37.04
CA CYS A 3 -22.84 32.75 36.20
C CYS A 3 -22.56 33.72 35.05
N ARG A 4 -22.67 33.26 33.81
CA ARG A 4 -22.70 34.13 32.62
C ARG A 4 -24.15 34.53 32.37
N ILE A 5 -24.42 35.82 32.51
CA ILE A 5 -25.69 36.45 32.15
C ILE A 5 -25.75 36.53 30.61
N PRO A 6 -26.82 36.05 29.95
CA PRO A 6 -26.97 36.18 28.50
C PRO A 6 -27.48 37.58 28.11
N PRO A 7 -27.04 38.14 26.97
CA PRO A 7 -27.55 39.42 26.46
C PRO A 7 -28.97 39.27 25.86
N PRO A 8 -29.74 40.39 25.81
CA PRO A 8 -31.15 40.38 25.42
C PRO A 8 -31.37 40.19 23.91
N VAL A 9 -32.47 39.51 23.60
CA VAL A 9 -32.99 39.19 22.27
C VAL A 9 -33.68 40.44 21.69
N THR A 10 -33.35 40.81 20.46
CA THR A 10 -34.20 41.70 19.64
C THR A 10 -34.61 40.95 18.38
N GLU A 11 -35.90 40.67 18.32
CA GLU A 11 -36.63 40.08 17.21
C GLU A 11 -36.73 41.07 16.05
N ALA A 12 -36.33 40.64 14.86
CA ALA A 12 -36.90 41.12 13.60
C ALA A 12 -36.76 39.98 12.59
N GLU A 13 -37.87 39.28 12.40
CA GLU A 13 -38.09 38.29 11.36
C GLU A 13 -38.00 38.97 9.99
N ASP A 14 -37.36 38.31 9.02
CA ASP A 14 -38.12 37.75 7.88
C ASP A 14 -37.21 36.96 6.93
N ASN A 15 -37.51 35.65 6.87
CA ASN A 15 -37.66 34.81 5.66
C ASN A 15 -36.54 34.89 4.59
N ILE A 16 -35.86 33.78 4.24
CA ILE A 16 -36.36 32.77 3.30
C ILE A 16 -35.48 31.49 3.36
N LYS A 17 -36.16 30.37 3.67
CA LYS A 17 -36.06 28.98 3.15
C LYS A 17 -34.72 28.43 2.61
N THR A 18 -34.11 27.55 3.43
CA THR A 18 -33.81 26.11 3.18
C THR A 18 -33.67 25.61 1.72
N GLU A 19 -32.54 24.96 1.37
CA GLU A 19 -32.36 23.48 1.44
C GLU A 19 -31.01 23.04 0.82
N ASP A 20 -30.51 21.94 1.38
CA ASP A 20 -29.28 21.23 1.06
C ASP A 20 -29.28 20.62 -0.37
N THR A 21 -28.13 20.62 -1.05
CA THR A 21 -27.80 19.48 -1.94
C THR A 21 -26.31 19.36 -2.23
N HIS A 22 -25.81 18.14 -2.04
CA HIS A 22 -24.55 17.57 -2.51
C HIS A 22 -24.05 18.14 -3.86
N LEU A 23 -22.80 18.60 -3.92
CA LEU A 23 -22.09 18.82 -5.17
C LEU A 23 -21.09 17.69 -5.42
N SER A 24 -21.55 16.70 -6.17
CA SER A 24 -20.75 15.92 -7.08
C SER A 24 -20.33 16.76 -8.29
N GLY A 25 -19.13 16.51 -8.81
CA GLY A 25 -18.87 16.69 -10.25
C GLY A 25 -18.17 17.99 -10.63
N VAL A 26 -16.88 17.84 -10.89
CA VAL A 26 -16.02 18.78 -11.60
C VAL A 26 -16.42 18.82 -13.07
N ASP A 27 -16.79 19.99 -13.60
CA ASP A 27 -16.09 20.65 -14.71
C ASP A 27 -16.92 21.78 -15.34
N SER A 28 -16.23 22.88 -15.70
CA SER A 28 -16.52 23.82 -16.79
C SER A 28 -16.44 25.30 -16.38
N SER A 29 -15.27 25.88 -16.61
CA SER A 29 -15.07 27.27 -17.05
C SER A 29 -16.02 28.32 -16.43
N SER A 30 -15.82 28.63 -15.15
CA SER A 30 -16.49 29.78 -14.53
C SER A 30 -15.88 31.08 -15.06
N GLN A 31 -16.49 31.68 -16.08
CA GLN A 31 -16.25 33.08 -16.39
C GLN A 31 -16.75 33.93 -15.21
N LEU A 32 -15.83 34.28 -14.30
CA LEU A 32 -16.12 35.21 -13.20
C LEU A 32 -16.55 36.56 -13.79
N LYS A 33 -17.79 36.96 -13.51
CA LYS A 33 -18.36 38.24 -13.99
C LYS A 33 -17.61 39.41 -13.35
N ARG A 34 -17.41 40.49 -14.11
CA ARG A 34 -16.76 41.72 -13.64
C ARG A 34 -17.57 42.34 -12.48
N PRO A 35 -16.96 42.62 -11.31
CA PRO A 35 -17.60 43.39 -10.26
C PRO A 35 -17.97 44.81 -10.73
N SER A 36 -19.18 45.28 -10.43
CA SER A 36 -19.70 46.57 -10.91
C SER A 36 -18.89 47.78 -10.43
N VAL A 37 -18.20 47.65 -9.29
CA VAL A 37 -17.41 48.69 -8.63
C VAL A 37 -16.05 48.92 -9.31
N VAL A 38 -15.61 47.99 -10.16
CA VAL A 38 -14.26 47.98 -10.73
C VAL A 38 -14.29 48.48 -12.19
N SER A 39 -13.41 49.42 -12.51
CA SER A 39 -13.27 49.91 -13.89
C SER A 39 -12.83 48.79 -14.83
N GLN A 40 -13.30 48.83 -16.07
CA GLN A 40 -13.01 47.80 -17.07
C GLN A 40 -11.50 47.55 -17.23
N LYS A 41 -10.72 48.63 -17.31
CA LYS A 41 -9.26 48.59 -17.43
C LYS A 41 -8.58 47.91 -16.25
N LEU A 42 -9.09 48.10 -15.03
CA LEU A 42 -8.54 47.49 -13.83
C LEU A 42 -8.91 46.00 -13.75
N TRP A 43 -10.12 45.65 -14.19
CA TRP A 43 -10.58 44.27 -14.28
C TRP A 43 -9.80 43.46 -15.31
N GLU A 44 -9.52 44.01 -16.49
CA GLU A 44 -8.68 43.38 -17.51
C GLU A 44 -7.25 43.16 -16.98
N ARG A 45 -6.69 44.13 -16.25
CA ARG A 45 -5.40 43.97 -15.56
C ARG A 45 -5.45 42.86 -14.51
N PHE A 46 -6.52 42.77 -13.71
CA PHE A 46 -6.68 41.70 -12.74
C PHE A 46 -6.76 40.32 -13.42
N GLN A 47 -7.54 40.18 -14.49
CA GLN A 47 -7.63 38.93 -15.26
C GLN A 47 -6.30 38.53 -15.88
N THR A 48 -5.51 39.49 -16.39
CA THR A 48 -4.17 39.17 -16.93
C THR A 48 -3.19 38.73 -15.85
N VAL A 49 -3.26 39.31 -14.65
CA VAL A 49 -2.46 38.86 -13.49
C VAL A 49 -2.90 37.47 -13.03
N ALA A 50 -4.20 37.22 -12.92
CA ALA A 50 -4.74 35.91 -12.54
C ALA A 50 -4.32 34.81 -13.53
N LYS A 51 -4.42 35.07 -14.85
CA LYS A 51 -3.92 34.14 -15.87
C LYS A 51 -2.43 33.84 -15.72
N LYS A 52 -1.61 34.87 -15.46
CA LYS A 52 -0.16 34.69 -15.23
C LYS A 52 0.14 33.87 -13.98
N THR A 53 -0.59 34.07 -12.88
CA THR A 53 -0.41 33.27 -11.65
C THR A 53 -0.83 31.82 -11.85
N ASP A 54 -1.92 31.59 -12.57
CA ASP A 54 -2.41 30.25 -12.90
C ASP A 54 -1.44 29.52 -13.83
N GLU A 55 -0.89 30.20 -14.83
CA GLU A 55 0.14 29.66 -15.72
C GLU A 55 1.43 29.28 -14.97
N VAL A 56 1.90 30.12 -14.04
CA VAL A 56 3.09 29.83 -13.24
C VAL A 56 2.84 28.67 -12.28
N THR A 57 1.69 28.65 -11.63
CA THR A 57 1.28 27.55 -10.72
C THR A 57 1.12 26.25 -11.49
N SER A 58 0.44 26.28 -12.64
CA SER A 58 0.25 25.13 -13.54
C SER A 58 1.57 24.59 -14.08
N ARG A 59 2.48 25.45 -14.54
CA ARG A 59 3.83 25.04 -14.97
C ARG A 59 4.63 24.41 -13.82
N SER A 60 4.46 24.92 -12.60
CA SER A 60 5.13 24.39 -11.40
C SER A 60 4.58 23.02 -11.02
N THR A 61 3.25 22.86 -11.03
CA THR A 61 2.60 21.57 -10.74
C THR A 61 2.86 20.56 -11.84
N GLU A 62 2.86 20.94 -13.11
CA GLU A 62 3.18 20.05 -14.23
C GLU A 62 4.63 19.56 -14.15
N LYS A 63 5.59 20.44 -13.84
CA LYS A 63 6.98 20.05 -13.59
C LYS A 63 7.10 19.09 -12.42
N ARG A 64 6.38 19.36 -11.33
CA ARG A 64 6.32 18.48 -10.16
C ARG A 64 5.73 17.11 -10.50
N ILE A 65 4.64 17.07 -11.27
CA ILE A 65 3.98 15.84 -11.73
C ILE A 65 4.94 15.04 -12.63
N LYS A 66 5.57 15.67 -13.62
CA LYS A 66 6.57 15.01 -14.49
C LYS A 66 7.75 14.46 -13.70
N HIS A 67 8.23 15.22 -12.71
CA HIS A 67 9.31 14.77 -11.83
C HIS A 67 8.90 13.55 -10.99
N LEU A 68 7.71 13.58 -10.40
CA LEU A 68 7.17 12.46 -9.63
C LEU A 68 6.95 11.22 -10.51
N GLN A 69 6.36 11.39 -11.70
CA GLN A 69 6.21 10.32 -12.68
C GLN A 69 7.56 9.71 -13.03
N LYS A 70 8.56 10.54 -13.37
CA LYS A 70 9.91 10.07 -13.67
C LYS A 70 10.55 9.34 -12.47
N SER A 71 10.40 9.87 -11.26
CA SER A 71 10.95 9.25 -10.03
C SER A 71 10.30 7.90 -9.73
N ILE A 72 8.98 7.79 -9.86
CA ILE A 72 8.24 6.55 -9.65
C ILE A 72 8.64 5.53 -10.71
N ILE A 73 8.66 5.94 -11.98
CA ILE A 73 9.07 5.10 -13.12
C ILE A 73 10.49 4.58 -12.92
N SER A 74 11.46 5.44 -12.56
CA SER A 74 12.83 5.01 -12.28
C SER A 74 12.90 4.00 -11.14
N LYS A 75 12.14 4.22 -10.06
CA LYS A 75 12.09 3.29 -8.92
C LYS A 75 11.48 1.94 -9.30
N VAL A 76 10.41 1.95 -10.10
CA VAL A 76 9.79 0.72 -10.65
C VAL A 76 10.79 -0.05 -11.51
N ILE A 77 11.56 0.64 -12.36
CA ILE A 77 12.60 0.00 -13.20
C ILE A 77 13.69 -0.64 -12.33
N GLU A 78 14.14 0.03 -11.28
CA GLU A 78 15.17 -0.51 -10.37
C GLU A 78 14.67 -1.72 -9.56
N GLU A 79 13.37 -1.79 -9.27
CA GLU A 79 12.74 -2.89 -8.54
C GLU A 79 12.34 -4.09 -9.45
N ILE A 80 12.21 -3.88 -10.76
CA ILE A 80 11.97 -4.97 -11.72
C ILE A 80 13.27 -5.78 -11.88
N SER A 81 13.34 -6.90 -11.18
CA SER A 81 14.52 -7.77 -11.10
C SER A 81 14.60 -8.83 -12.20
N HIS A 82 13.59 -8.98 -13.06
CA HIS A 82 13.53 -10.02 -14.10
C HIS A 82 13.29 -9.46 -15.51
N PRO A 83 13.96 -10.02 -16.54
CA PRO A 83 13.85 -9.55 -17.92
C PRO A 83 12.47 -9.79 -18.55
N ASP A 84 11.73 -10.80 -18.07
CA ASP A 84 10.40 -11.14 -18.60
C ASP A 84 9.34 -10.11 -18.19
N ASP A 85 9.48 -9.51 -17.00
CA ASP A 85 8.59 -8.45 -16.52
C ASP A 85 8.72 -7.20 -17.40
N LEU A 86 9.92 -6.92 -17.93
CA LEU A 86 10.15 -5.82 -18.89
C LEU A 86 9.45 -6.10 -20.24
N GLU A 87 9.43 -7.36 -20.67
CA GLU A 87 8.79 -7.76 -21.94
C GLU A 87 7.25 -7.73 -21.83
N ILE A 88 6.69 -8.15 -20.69
CA ILE A 88 5.25 -8.05 -20.40
C ILE A 88 4.82 -6.57 -20.37
N LEU A 89 5.59 -5.70 -19.73
CA LEU A 89 5.32 -4.26 -19.70
C LEU A 89 5.39 -3.63 -21.12
N ARG A 90 6.30 -4.13 -21.96
CA ARG A 90 6.42 -3.71 -23.37
C ARG A 90 5.23 -4.14 -24.21
N GLN A 91 4.70 -5.35 -23.98
CA GLN A 91 3.50 -5.87 -24.66
C GLN A 91 2.23 -5.07 -24.32
N HIS A 92 2.18 -4.51 -23.11
CA HIS A 92 1.07 -3.67 -22.64
C HIS A 92 1.28 -2.16 -22.89
N ASP A 93 2.10 -1.78 -23.88
CA ASP A 93 2.35 -0.41 -24.33
C ASP A 93 2.93 0.56 -23.27
N VAL A 94 3.57 0.03 -22.22
CA VAL A 94 4.30 0.85 -21.26
C VAL A 94 5.69 1.16 -21.84
N LYS A 95 5.84 2.33 -22.47
CA LYS A 95 7.08 2.73 -23.16
C LYS A 95 8.18 3.13 -22.16
N PHE A 96 9.20 2.29 -22.01
CA PHE A 96 10.41 2.58 -21.24
C PHE A 96 11.60 2.87 -22.17
N GLY A 97 12.32 3.98 -21.92
CA GLY A 97 13.64 4.27 -22.50
C GLY A 97 13.67 4.95 -23.90
N PRO A 98 14.85 5.40 -24.37
CA PRO A 98 15.02 6.01 -25.69
C PRO A 98 14.68 5.01 -26.81
N PRO A 99 14.18 5.48 -27.97
CA PRO A 99 13.72 4.58 -29.03
C PRO A 99 14.89 3.73 -29.54
N VAL A 100 14.83 2.42 -29.26
CA VAL A 100 15.73 1.45 -29.89
C VAL A 100 15.34 1.38 -31.36
N ARG A 101 16.34 1.62 -32.22
CA ARG A 101 16.22 1.59 -33.67
C ARG A 101 15.81 0.16 -34.09
N ASN A 102 14.63 0.02 -34.69
CA ASN A 102 14.13 -1.26 -35.18
C ASN A 102 15.01 -1.74 -36.35
N GLU A 103 16.01 -2.57 -36.06
CA GLU A 103 16.69 -3.41 -37.05
C GLU A 103 15.79 -4.60 -37.38
N LYS A 104 15.78 -4.96 -38.66
CA LYS A 104 14.78 -5.81 -39.32
C LYS A 104 14.71 -7.22 -38.75
N LYS A 105 13.49 -7.77 -38.74
CA LYS A 105 13.19 -9.21 -38.58
C LYS A 105 14.10 -10.04 -39.48
N THR A 106 15.00 -10.82 -38.90
CA THR A 106 15.68 -11.92 -39.59
C THR A 106 15.25 -13.24 -38.97
N SER A 107 14.66 -14.07 -39.84
CA SER A 107 14.46 -15.51 -39.79
C SER A 107 14.82 -16.24 -38.49
N ILE A 108 13.80 -16.90 -37.97
CA ILE A 108 13.86 -18.11 -37.15
C ILE A 108 15.09 -18.94 -37.55
N LYS A 109 16.00 -19.14 -36.59
CA LYS A 109 16.85 -20.32 -36.52
C LYS A 109 16.53 -20.98 -35.19
N GLU A 110 15.88 -22.10 -35.32
CA GLU A 110 15.59 -23.09 -34.28
C GLU A 110 16.94 -23.50 -33.67
N THR A 111 17.26 -22.97 -32.49
CA THR A 111 18.38 -23.43 -31.68
C THR A 111 17.82 -23.95 -30.38
N VAL A 112 17.79 -25.28 -30.29
CA VAL A 112 17.78 -26.13 -29.10
C VAL A 112 17.15 -25.49 -27.86
N ILE A 113 15.91 -25.88 -27.60
CA ILE A 113 15.18 -25.65 -26.35
C ILE A 113 16.05 -26.18 -25.21
N ALA A 114 16.70 -25.28 -24.48
CA ALA A 114 17.06 -25.51 -23.09
C ALA A 114 15.83 -25.11 -22.28
N ASP A 115 15.27 -26.07 -21.53
CA ASP A 115 14.00 -25.95 -20.83
C ASP A 115 14.00 -24.75 -19.84
N PRO A 116 13.18 -23.70 -20.06
CA PRO A 116 13.03 -22.59 -19.11
C PRO A 116 12.29 -22.99 -17.81
N ASP A 117 11.76 -24.22 -17.73
CA ASP A 117 11.06 -24.74 -16.55
C ASP A 117 11.98 -25.04 -15.35
N ASN A 118 13.29 -25.17 -15.57
CA ASN A 118 14.23 -25.55 -14.51
C ASN A 118 14.45 -24.41 -13.49
N ASP A 119 14.55 -23.15 -13.93
CA ASP A 119 14.84 -22.02 -13.04
C ASP A 119 13.66 -21.68 -12.10
N LEU A 120 12.43 -21.79 -12.59
CA LEU A 120 11.22 -21.62 -11.76
C LEU A 120 11.08 -22.76 -10.74
N SER A 121 11.48 -23.98 -11.10
CA SER A 121 11.42 -25.14 -10.20
C SER A 121 12.39 -25.00 -9.02
N GLN A 122 13.59 -24.48 -9.25
CA GLN A 122 14.60 -24.24 -8.22
C GLN A 122 14.14 -23.12 -7.26
N SER A 123 13.62 -22.01 -7.81
CA SER A 123 13.08 -20.90 -7.02
C SER A 123 11.91 -21.34 -6.12
N ASN A 124 11.02 -22.19 -6.64
CA ASN A 124 9.90 -22.70 -5.84
C ASN A 124 10.36 -23.70 -4.78
N GLU A 125 11.34 -24.54 -5.07
CA GLU A 125 11.90 -25.47 -4.08
C GLU A 125 12.56 -24.71 -2.91
N GLU A 126 13.27 -23.62 -3.18
CA GLU A 126 13.83 -22.75 -2.13
C GLU A 126 12.74 -22.10 -1.27
N LYS A 127 11.67 -21.58 -1.89
CA LYS A 127 10.50 -21.05 -1.17
C LYS A 127 9.85 -22.10 -0.29
N TRP A 128 9.70 -23.33 -0.79
CA TRP A 128 9.15 -24.45 -0.01
C TRP A 128 10.05 -24.87 1.14
N LYS A 129 11.38 -24.87 0.95
CA LYS A 129 12.36 -25.10 2.02
C LYS A 129 12.27 -24.02 3.10
N GLU A 130 12.12 -22.75 2.71
CA GLU A 130 11.91 -21.64 3.66
C GLU A 130 10.63 -21.86 4.50
N ILE A 131 9.50 -22.17 3.86
CA ILE A 131 8.21 -22.38 4.53
C ILE A 131 8.25 -23.57 5.50
N LYS A 132 8.92 -24.67 5.13
CA LYS A 132 9.03 -25.88 5.97
C LYS A 132 9.59 -25.60 7.38
N ASN A 133 10.48 -24.61 7.50
CA ASN A 133 11.06 -24.22 8.79
C ASN A 133 10.03 -23.62 9.76
N TYR A 134 8.88 -23.14 9.24
CA TYR A 134 7.85 -22.47 10.03
C TYR A 134 6.70 -23.38 10.48
N PHE A 135 6.61 -24.62 9.99
CA PHE A 135 5.48 -25.52 10.29
C PHE A 135 5.25 -25.80 11.79
N HIS A 136 6.32 -25.86 12.59
CA HIS A 136 6.25 -26.27 14.00
C HIS A 136 6.51 -25.12 14.98
N VAL A 137 6.61 -23.87 14.48
CA VAL A 137 6.95 -22.72 15.32
C VAL A 137 5.93 -22.51 16.42
N ASN A 138 4.64 -22.73 16.15
CA ASN A 138 3.55 -22.50 17.11
C ASN A 138 3.13 -23.75 17.92
N ASP A 139 3.78 -24.91 17.73
CA ASP A 139 3.37 -26.16 18.38
C ASP A 139 3.49 -26.08 19.90
N HIS A 140 4.49 -25.36 20.42
CA HIS A 140 4.68 -25.22 21.86
C HIS A 140 3.53 -24.46 22.54
N ILE A 141 2.90 -23.51 21.83
CA ILE A 141 1.72 -22.75 22.30
C ILE A 141 0.50 -23.67 22.40
N SER A 142 0.41 -24.64 21.50
CA SER A 142 -0.73 -25.58 21.48
C SER A 142 -0.68 -26.67 22.54
N LYS A 143 0.50 -26.94 23.11
CA LYS A 143 0.71 -27.98 24.13
C LYS A 143 0.38 -27.50 25.54
N THR A 144 0.33 -26.19 25.77
CA THR A 144 0.02 -25.63 27.08
C THR A 144 -1.47 -25.71 27.36
N GLY A 145 -1.96 -26.91 27.72
CA GLY A 145 -3.08 -27.29 28.60
C GLY A 145 -4.46 -26.58 28.52
N TYR A 146 -4.60 -25.48 27.80
CA TYR A 146 -5.81 -24.68 27.71
C TYR A 146 -6.48 -25.02 26.40
N VAL A 147 -7.32 -26.04 26.47
CA VAL A 147 -8.54 -26.23 25.65
C VAL A 147 -8.35 -25.80 24.19
N LYS A 148 -7.56 -26.54 23.42
CA LYS A 148 -7.84 -26.61 21.99
C LYS A 148 -9.09 -27.44 21.88
N ASP A 149 -10.22 -26.78 21.65
CA ASP A 149 -11.55 -27.35 21.45
C ASP A 149 -11.51 -28.87 21.20
N ASP A 150 -11.86 -29.66 22.23
CA ASP A 150 -12.06 -31.12 22.13
C ASP A 150 -13.19 -31.49 21.14
N HIS A 151 -13.77 -30.48 20.49
CA HIS A 151 -14.77 -30.62 19.46
C HIS A 151 -14.14 -31.10 18.16
N LYS A 152 -14.36 -32.39 17.88
CA LYS A 152 -14.07 -33.00 16.57
C LYS A 152 -14.61 -32.10 15.44
N SER A 153 -13.77 -31.82 14.45
CA SER A 153 -14.15 -31.16 13.19
C SER A 153 -15.34 -31.88 12.54
N GLY A 154 -16.23 -31.15 11.84
CA GLY A 154 -17.40 -31.75 11.17
C GLY A 154 -17.04 -32.96 10.30
N LEU A 155 -16.01 -32.81 9.45
CA LEU A 155 -15.44 -33.91 8.65
C LEU A 155 -15.00 -35.12 9.49
N ALA A 156 -14.41 -34.90 10.67
CA ALA A 156 -13.99 -36.00 11.55
C ALA A 156 -15.20 -36.75 12.12
N LYS A 157 -16.29 -36.04 12.44
CA LYS A 157 -17.56 -36.67 12.86
C LYS A 157 -18.20 -37.46 11.72
N GLU A 158 -18.11 -36.95 10.49
CA GLU A 158 -18.61 -37.65 9.30
C GLU A 158 -17.82 -38.93 9.01
N ILE A 159 -16.49 -38.91 9.19
CA ILE A 159 -15.63 -40.10 9.11
C ILE A 159 -16.06 -41.13 10.16
N ASP A 160 -16.19 -40.73 11.42
CA ASP A 160 -16.66 -41.62 12.51
C ASP A 160 -18.03 -42.23 12.18
N ALA A 161 -18.93 -41.44 11.59
CA ALA A 161 -20.26 -41.90 11.19
C ALA A 161 -20.21 -42.88 10.00
N ALA A 162 -19.35 -42.65 9.00
CA ALA A 162 -19.14 -43.56 7.87
C ALA A 162 -18.57 -44.91 8.32
N ILE A 163 -17.59 -44.89 9.25
CA ILE A 163 -17.03 -46.09 9.87
C ILE A 163 -18.12 -46.85 10.65
N SER A 164 -18.94 -46.14 11.43
CA SER A 164 -20.04 -46.74 12.20
C SER A 164 -21.10 -47.39 11.29
N ARG A 165 -21.29 -46.86 10.08
CA ARG A 165 -22.17 -47.45 9.05
C ARG A 165 -21.51 -48.59 8.26
N GLY A 166 -20.21 -48.82 8.40
CA GLY A 166 -19.45 -49.80 7.62
C GLY A 166 -19.10 -49.37 6.20
N SER A 167 -19.24 -48.07 5.86
CA SER A 167 -18.91 -47.51 4.55
C SER A 167 -17.47 -46.99 4.53
N TYR A 168 -16.51 -47.91 4.34
CA TYR A 168 -15.08 -47.59 4.42
C TYR A 168 -14.60 -46.73 3.25
N GLU A 169 -15.12 -46.94 2.04
CA GLU A 169 -14.75 -46.15 0.86
C GLU A 169 -15.09 -44.65 1.03
N GLU A 170 -16.23 -44.35 1.66
CA GLU A 170 -16.61 -42.97 1.96
C GLU A 170 -15.73 -42.37 3.06
N ALA A 171 -15.40 -43.16 4.09
CA ALA A 171 -14.51 -42.73 5.16
C ALA A 171 -13.11 -42.38 4.63
N GLU A 172 -12.57 -43.15 3.69
CA GLU A 172 -11.27 -42.86 3.04
C GLU A 172 -11.30 -41.54 2.27
N LYS A 173 -12.35 -41.30 1.46
CA LYS A 173 -12.51 -40.04 0.72
C LYS A 173 -12.59 -38.83 1.66
N LEU A 174 -13.33 -38.97 2.76
CA LEU A 174 -13.45 -37.92 3.76
C LEU A 174 -12.13 -37.69 4.51
N SER A 175 -11.36 -38.75 4.77
CA SER A 175 -10.03 -38.69 5.39
C SER A 175 -9.02 -37.96 4.50
N GLU A 176 -8.96 -38.30 3.21
CA GLU A 176 -8.09 -37.62 2.24
C GLU A 176 -8.40 -36.11 2.18
N ARG A 177 -9.70 -35.78 2.14
CA ARG A 177 -10.17 -34.39 2.18
C ARG A 177 -9.77 -33.68 3.47
N LEU A 178 -9.91 -34.34 4.62
CA LEU A 178 -9.52 -33.78 5.92
C LEU A 178 -8.01 -33.53 5.97
N SER A 179 -7.20 -34.50 5.50
CA SER A 179 -5.75 -34.41 5.41
C SER A 179 -5.31 -33.24 4.53
N SER A 180 -5.85 -33.15 3.30
CA SER A 180 -5.57 -32.05 2.37
C SER A 180 -5.91 -30.68 2.97
N ARG A 181 -7.06 -30.56 3.63
CA ARG A 181 -7.49 -29.31 4.28
C ARG A 181 -6.57 -28.92 5.43
N ASP A 182 -6.25 -29.87 6.30
CA ASP A 182 -5.43 -29.59 7.49
C ASP A 182 -3.96 -29.33 7.10
N PHE A 183 -3.47 -29.95 6.02
CA PHE A 183 -2.19 -29.61 5.41
C PHE A 183 -2.20 -28.19 4.83
N GLY A 184 -3.26 -27.80 4.10
CA GLY A 184 -3.43 -26.44 3.61
C GLY A 184 -3.44 -25.40 4.74
N ARG A 185 -4.11 -25.70 5.86
CA ARG A 185 -4.08 -24.85 7.06
C ARG A 185 -2.67 -24.68 7.62
N LYS A 186 -1.91 -25.77 7.74
CA LYS A 186 -0.51 -25.73 8.19
C LYS A 186 0.35 -24.85 7.28
N ILE A 187 0.14 -24.91 5.96
CA ILE A 187 0.87 -24.06 5.01
C ILE A 187 0.52 -22.59 5.24
N ALA A 188 -0.76 -22.26 5.37
CA ALA A 188 -1.20 -20.89 5.63
C ALA A 188 -0.59 -20.33 6.93
N GLU A 189 -0.66 -21.10 8.02
CA GLU A 189 -0.07 -20.72 9.31
C GLU A 189 1.46 -20.50 9.21
N ALA A 190 2.17 -21.34 8.45
CA ALA A 190 3.60 -21.21 8.23
C ALA A 190 3.96 -19.94 7.42
N VAL A 191 3.15 -19.61 6.40
CA VAL A 191 3.32 -18.39 5.61
C VAL A 191 3.05 -17.15 6.46
N ASP A 192 1.99 -17.16 7.26
CA ASP A 192 1.67 -16.06 8.18
C ASP A 192 2.80 -15.83 9.19
N ALA A 193 3.38 -16.90 9.73
CA ALA A 193 4.52 -16.82 10.65
C ALA A 193 5.77 -16.21 9.98
N ARG A 194 6.07 -16.62 8.74
CA ARG A 194 7.17 -16.06 7.94
C ARG A 194 6.98 -14.55 7.72
N ASP A 195 5.79 -14.16 7.29
CA ASP A 195 5.48 -12.77 6.94
C ASP A 195 5.46 -11.88 8.18
N TYR A 196 5.00 -12.40 9.32
CA TYR A 196 5.11 -11.73 10.61
C TYR A 196 6.56 -11.44 10.99
N LEU A 197 7.46 -12.41 10.85
CA LEU A 197 8.89 -12.21 11.16
C LEU A 197 9.55 -11.19 10.23
N LYS A 198 9.28 -11.25 8.93
CA LYS A 198 9.78 -10.25 7.96
C LYS A 198 9.30 -8.85 8.33
N ARG A 199 8.01 -8.70 8.66
CA ARG A 199 7.43 -7.43 9.10
C ARG A 199 8.07 -6.94 10.39
N LYS A 200 8.22 -7.82 11.38
CA LYS A 200 8.85 -7.50 12.68
C LYS A 200 10.29 -7.02 12.52
N GLN A 201 11.08 -7.69 11.68
CA GLN A 201 12.46 -7.27 11.39
C GLN A 201 12.50 -5.88 10.75
N LEU A 202 11.62 -5.61 9.78
CA LEU A 202 11.53 -4.29 9.14
C LEU A 202 11.13 -3.20 10.15
N GLU A 203 10.17 -3.49 11.03
CA GLU A 203 9.77 -2.59 12.11
C GLU A 203 10.93 -2.31 13.08
N GLU A 204 11.71 -3.33 13.46
CA GLU A 204 12.88 -3.17 14.32
C GLU A 204 13.97 -2.30 13.68
N LEU A 205 14.25 -2.50 12.38
CA LEU A 205 15.20 -1.67 11.62
C LEU A 205 14.75 -0.21 11.58
N THR A 206 13.50 0.05 11.21
CA THR A 206 12.95 1.42 11.14
C THR A 206 12.83 2.06 12.52
N ALA A 207 12.50 1.31 13.56
CA ALA A 207 12.50 1.79 14.95
C ALA A 207 13.91 2.13 15.42
N GLY A 208 14.91 1.32 15.08
CA GLY A 208 16.33 1.59 15.32
C GLY A 208 16.79 2.90 14.68
N GLU A 209 16.41 3.14 13.43
CA GLU A 209 16.67 4.42 12.74
C GLU A 209 15.99 5.61 13.43
N LYS A 210 14.71 5.47 13.81
CA LYS A 210 13.97 6.52 14.54
C LYS A 210 14.61 6.82 15.89
N ARG A 211 15.10 5.82 16.62
CA ARG A 211 15.85 5.99 17.89
C ARG A 211 17.16 6.75 17.68
N LYS A 212 17.90 6.45 16.61
CA LYS A 212 19.15 7.16 16.24
C LYS A 212 18.90 8.62 15.82
N LYS A 213 17.75 8.91 15.21
CA LYS A 213 17.35 10.26 14.75
C LYS A 213 16.83 11.19 15.85
N LYS A 214 16.79 10.76 17.13
CA LYS A 214 16.49 11.68 18.23
C LYS A 214 17.60 12.75 18.29
N LEU A 215 17.31 13.94 17.76
CA LEU A 215 18.17 15.11 17.90
C LEU A 215 18.52 15.29 19.38
N LYS A 216 19.79 15.52 19.67
CA LYS A 216 20.32 15.79 21.01
C LYS A 216 19.90 17.19 21.44
N TRP A 217 18.60 17.45 21.52
CA TRP A 217 18.00 18.74 21.89
C TRP A 217 18.05 18.97 23.42
N GLY A 218 19.04 18.36 24.08
CA GLY A 218 19.42 18.76 25.42
C GLY A 218 20.12 20.10 25.30
N PHE A 219 19.57 21.10 25.98
CA PHE A 219 20.26 22.34 26.27
C PHE A 219 21.63 21.99 26.87
N ASP A 220 22.71 22.28 26.15
CA ASP A 220 24.07 22.14 26.64
C ASP A 220 24.27 23.17 27.75
N HIS A 221 23.94 22.77 28.98
CA HIS A 221 23.77 23.65 30.12
C HIS A 221 25.06 24.43 30.45
N LYS A 222 26.20 24.03 29.89
CA LYS A 222 27.53 24.56 30.20
C LYS A 222 27.98 25.74 29.30
N GLN A 223 27.35 25.96 28.16
CA GLN A 223 27.77 27.03 27.22
C GLN A 223 27.13 28.41 27.52
N ARG A 224 26.21 28.53 28.48
CA ARG A 224 25.54 29.82 28.80
C ARG A 224 26.25 30.66 29.87
N TRP A 225 27.14 30.10 30.67
CA TRP A 225 27.80 30.83 31.77
C TRP A 225 29.13 31.45 31.32
N GLU A 226 29.77 30.86 30.32
CA GLU A 226 31.04 31.35 29.77
C GLU A 226 30.85 32.59 28.88
N THR A 227 29.70 32.73 28.20
CA THR A 227 29.45 33.91 27.35
C THR A 227 28.93 35.13 28.10
N LYS A 228 28.56 35.00 29.38
CA LYS A 228 28.01 36.10 30.20
C LYS A 228 29.01 36.70 31.21
N SER A 229 30.28 36.28 31.17
CA SER A 229 31.34 36.85 32.03
C SER A 229 32.30 37.79 31.28
N ASN A 230 31.88 38.33 30.13
CA ASN A 230 32.69 39.26 29.32
C ASN A 230 31.94 40.59 29.06
N MET A 231 31.29 41.12 30.10
CA MET A 231 30.83 42.52 30.20
C MET A 231 31.20 43.09 31.56
#